data_AF-A0A9D4PUE0-F1
#
_entry.id   AF-A0A9D4PUE0-F1
#
_cell.length_a   1.000
_cell.length_b   1.000
_cell.length_c   1.000
_cell.angle_alpha   90.00
_cell.angle_beta   90.00
_cell.angle_gamma   90.00
#
_symmetry.space_group_name_H-M   'P 1'
#
loop_
_entity.id
_entity.type
_entity.pdbx_description
1 polymer ?
#
loop_
_entity_poly.entity_id
_entity_poly.type
_entity_poly.pdbx_seq_one_letter_code
_entity_poly.pdbx_strand_id
1 'polypeptide(L)'
;MSSAALARRLVRQVAAGVSRRARSSEAAAAGCPFHRALEQTAHRSSSSASKPFSSLPSPKGLPVLGTTLDVLRTGGAPKIHEYCDRRHRELGPIYRETLGSVDAVFVADSALIQKVYTNEGKFPMHMVPDAWLIYNEVKGIQRGLFFM
;
A
#
# COMPACT_ATOMS: atom_id res chain seq x y z
N MET A 1 14.72 -12.92 69.63
CA MET A 1 13.52 -12.16 69.21
C MET A 1 13.50 -12.11 67.69
N SER A 2 13.21 -13.24 67.04
CA SER A 2 11.90 -13.73 66.54
C SER A 2 11.53 -13.16 65.15
N SER A 3 11.45 -14.10 64.21
CA SER A 3 11.28 -14.00 62.75
C SER A 3 9.98 -13.31 62.27
N ALA A 4 9.18 -12.77 63.18
CA ALA A 4 7.87 -12.19 62.87
C ALA A 4 7.89 -10.69 62.55
N ALA A 5 8.98 -9.97 62.85
CA ALA A 5 9.06 -8.52 62.66
C ALA A 5 9.45 -8.10 61.23
N LEU A 6 10.13 -8.96 60.47
CA LEU A 6 10.58 -8.66 59.11
C LEU A 6 9.44 -8.83 58.07
N ALA A 7 8.52 -9.77 58.31
CA ALA A 7 7.40 -10.07 57.42
C ALA A 7 6.32 -8.96 57.38
N ARG A 8 6.28 -8.05 58.37
CA ARG A 8 5.29 -6.96 58.40
C ARG A 8 5.74 -5.67 57.73
N ARG A 9 7.01 -5.57 57.31
CA ARG A 9 7.53 -4.38 56.62
C ARG A 9 7.45 -4.47 55.09
N LEU A 10 7.16 -5.64 54.54
CA LEU A 10 7.06 -5.87 53.09
C LEU A 10 5.63 -5.81 52.52
N VAL A 11 4.59 -5.62 53.35
CA VAL A 11 3.19 -5.56 52.89
C VAL A 11 2.63 -4.13 52.84
N ARG A 12 3.41 -3.10 53.19
CA ARG A 12 2.94 -1.70 53.26
C ARG A 12 3.54 -0.72 52.24
N GLN A 13 4.23 -1.21 51.20
CA GLN A 13 4.77 -0.35 50.13
C GLN A 13 4.16 -0.60 48.74
N VAL A 14 2.91 -1.08 48.66
CA VAL A 14 2.21 -1.24 47.37
C VAL A 14 1.31 -0.03 47.04
N ALA A 15 1.21 0.99 47.90
CA ALA A 15 0.21 2.07 47.74
C ALA A 15 0.78 3.49 47.65
N ALA A 16 2.01 3.67 47.17
CA ALA A 16 2.59 5.00 46.99
C ALA A 16 3.27 5.16 45.63
N GLY A 17 2.62 5.93 44.75
CA GLY A 17 3.36 6.82 43.85
C GLY A 17 3.63 6.34 42.43
N VAL A 18 2.61 5.86 41.72
CA VAL A 18 2.56 6.13 40.26
C VAL A 18 1.24 6.81 39.98
N SER A 19 1.21 8.13 40.22
CA SER A 19 0.17 9.00 39.70
C SER A 19 0.25 8.93 38.18
N ARG A 20 -0.57 8.05 37.58
CA ARG A 20 -0.86 8.12 36.15
C ARG A 20 -1.58 9.44 35.95
N ARG A 21 -0.83 10.46 35.57
CA ARG A 21 -1.37 11.71 35.05
C ARG A 21 -2.24 11.31 33.85
N ALA A 22 -3.55 11.30 34.05
CA ALA A 22 -4.50 11.20 32.97
C ALA A 22 -4.16 12.33 32.01
N ARG A 23 -3.57 11.99 30.86
CA ARG A 23 -3.48 12.94 29.75
C ARG A 23 -4.92 13.21 29.36
N SER A 24 -5.36 14.43 29.64
CA SER A 24 -6.59 15.00 29.12
C SER A 24 -6.67 14.68 27.63
N SER A 25 -7.76 14.01 27.24
CA SER A 25 -8.05 13.61 25.86
C SER A 25 -8.49 14.78 24.98
N GLU A 26 -8.07 16.00 25.31
CA GLU A 26 -8.53 17.23 24.64
C GLU A 26 -7.65 17.62 23.46
N ALA A 27 -6.44 17.07 23.36
CA ALA A 27 -5.58 17.22 22.18
C ALA A 27 -5.98 16.30 21.01
N ALA A 28 -6.90 15.36 21.21
CA ALA A 28 -7.36 14.45 20.16
C ALA A 28 -8.45 15.05 19.25
N ALA A 29 -9.04 16.19 19.63
CA ALA A 29 -10.09 16.86 18.87
C ALA A 29 -9.55 17.73 17.71
N ALA A 30 -8.27 18.09 17.73
CA ALA A 30 -7.59 18.64 16.56
C ALA A 30 -7.18 17.47 15.65
N GLY A 31 -8.18 16.87 14.99
CA GLY A 31 -7.98 15.77 14.06
C GLY A 31 -6.83 16.10 13.11
N CYS A 32 -5.86 15.18 13.02
CA CYS A 32 -4.71 15.30 12.13
C CYS A 32 -5.22 15.77 10.76
N PRO A 33 -4.67 16.86 10.18
CA PRO A 33 -5.17 17.41 8.91
C PRO A 33 -5.09 16.40 7.77
N PHE A 34 -4.27 15.36 7.91
CA PHE A 34 -4.18 14.22 6.98
C PHE A 34 -5.33 13.21 7.10
N HIS A 35 -6.04 13.13 8.23
CA HIS A 35 -7.15 12.19 8.44
C HIS A 35 -8.50 12.75 7.99
N ARG A 36 -8.71 14.06 8.13
CA ARG A 36 -10.00 14.70 7.85
C ARG A 36 -10.41 14.68 6.37
N ALA A 37 -9.43 14.57 5.46
CA ALA A 37 -9.67 14.52 4.02
C ALA A 37 -10.17 13.15 3.52
N LEU A 38 -9.90 12.06 4.25
CA LEU A 38 -10.32 10.71 3.86
C LEU A 38 -11.81 10.45 4.16
N GLU A 39 -12.38 11.14 5.14
CA GLU A 39 -13.79 10.97 5.50
C GLU A 39 -14.74 11.59 4.47
N GLN A 40 -14.30 12.61 3.72
CA GLN A 40 -15.14 13.30 2.72
C GLN A 40 -15.25 12.52 1.40
N THR A 41 -14.33 11.60 1.11
CA THR A 41 -14.38 10.69 -0.04
C THR A 41 -14.88 9.28 0.31
N ALA A 42 -15.43 9.10 1.51
CA ALA A 42 -16.26 7.94 1.84
C ALA A 42 -17.56 8.01 1.03
N HIS A 43 -17.43 7.73 -0.27
CA HIS A 43 -18.53 7.57 -1.19
C HIS A 43 -19.41 6.47 -0.62
N ARG A 44 -20.57 6.88 -0.10
CA ARG A 44 -21.66 6.04 0.40
C ARG A 44 -21.73 4.80 -0.49
N SER A 45 -21.35 3.64 0.04
CA SER A 45 -21.36 2.38 -0.70
C SER A 45 -22.81 1.99 -0.96
N SER A 46 -23.42 2.60 -1.97
CA SER A 46 -24.62 2.04 -2.58
C SER A 46 -24.21 0.69 -3.12
N SER A 47 -24.97 -0.35 -2.78
CA SER A 47 -24.82 -1.72 -3.25
C SER A 47 -25.10 -1.86 -4.76
N SER A 48 -24.43 -1.05 -5.58
CA SER A 48 -24.40 -1.24 -7.03
C SER A 48 -23.55 -2.47 -7.32
N ALA A 49 -24.05 -3.37 -8.17
CA ALA A 49 -23.30 -4.51 -8.65
C ALA A 49 -21.91 -4.07 -9.13
N SER A 50 -20.85 -4.79 -8.70
CA SER A 50 -19.48 -4.50 -9.12
C SER A 50 -19.37 -4.62 -10.64
N LYS A 51 -18.76 -3.62 -11.28
CA LYS A 51 -18.52 -3.67 -12.73
C LYS A 51 -17.46 -4.73 -13.06
N PRO A 52 -17.54 -5.40 -14.23
CA PRO A 52 -16.55 -6.39 -14.63
C PRO A 52 -15.19 -5.74 -14.93
N PHE A 53 -14.10 -6.52 -14.81
CA PHE A 53 -12.73 -6.06 -15.10
C PHE A 53 -12.57 -5.44 -16.50
N SER A 54 -13.25 -6.01 -17.50
CA SER A 54 -13.24 -5.53 -18.88
C SER A 54 -13.78 -4.11 -19.05
N SER A 55 -14.56 -3.60 -18.08
CA SER A 55 -15.11 -2.25 -18.08
C SER A 55 -14.12 -1.18 -17.63
N LEU A 56 -12.95 -1.57 -17.09
CA LEU A 56 -11.89 -0.60 -16.78
C LEU A 56 -11.42 0.08 -18.06
N PRO A 57 -11.17 1.41 -18.02
CA PRO A 57 -10.54 2.12 -19.12
C PRO A 57 -9.23 1.43 -19.52
N SER A 58 -8.99 1.32 -20.82
CA SER A 58 -7.76 0.73 -21.36
C SER A 58 -7.32 1.56 -22.56
N PRO A 59 -6.01 1.85 -22.70
CA PRO A 59 -5.51 2.50 -23.89
C PRO A 59 -5.68 1.56 -25.10
N LYS A 60 -5.81 2.16 -26.29
CA LYS A 60 -5.86 1.41 -27.54
C LYS A 60 -4.45 0.93 -27.88
N GLY A 61 -4.19 -0.36 -27.72
CA GLY A 61 -2.94 -1.01 -28.10
C GLY A 61 -2.99 -1.59 -29.52
N LEU A 62 -1.81 -1.86 -30.09
CA LEU A 62 -1.68 -2.69 -31.28
C LEU A 62 -2.01 -4.15 -30.92
N PRO A 63 -2.56 -4.94 -31.87
CA PRO A 63 -2.69 -6.37 -31.66
C PRO A 63 -1.30 -6.97 -31.37
N VAL A 64 -1.22 -7.83 -30.34
CA VAL A 64 -0.01 -8.52 -29.86
C VAL A 64 1.01 -7.63 -29.13
N LEU A 65 1.39 -6.46 -29.67
CA LEU A 65 2.42 -5.60 -29.06
C LEU A 65 1.88 -4.71 -27.92
N GLY A 66 0.56 -4.63 -27.76
CA GLY A 66 -0.07 -3.76 -26.79
C GLY A 66 0.35 -2.31 -27.01
N THR A 67 0.82 -1.65 -25.96
CA THR A 67 1.25 -0.23 -26.01
C THR A 67 2.76 -0.05 -26.03
N THR A 68 3.53 -1.13 -26.20
CA THR A 68 4.99 -1.12 -26.22
C THR A 68 5.56 -0.08 -27.19
N LEU A 69 4.98 0.04 -28.38
CA LEU A 69 5.44 1.01 -29.38
C LEU A 69 5.16 2.47 -28.96
N ASP A 70 4.06 2.72 -28.25
CA ASP A 70 3.75 4.05 -27.73
C ASP A 70 4.73 4.45 -26.60
N VAL A 71 5.10 3.49 -25.77
CA VAL A 71 6.11 3.66 -24.71
C VAL A 71 7.48 3.97 -25.33
N LEU A 72 7.88 3.23 -26.36
CA LEU A 72 9.13 3.49 -27.08
C LEU A 72 9.15 4.89 -27.70
N ARG A 73 8.04 5.34 -28.30
CA ARG A 73 7.92 6.71 -28.84
C ARG A 73 7.99 7.80 -27.77
N THR A 74 7.55 7.50 -26.55
CA THR A 74 7.63 8.41 -25.40
C THR A 74 9.04 8.48 -24.80
N GLY A 75 10.01 7.71 -25.32
CA GLY A 75 11.39 7.69 -24.83
C GLY A 75 11.75 6.42 -24.04
N GLY A 76 10.88 5.40 -24.05
CA GLY A 76 11.15 4.09 -23.47
C GLY A 76 11.19 4.07 -21.94
N ALA A 77 11.88 3.07 -21.39
CA ALA A 77 11.94 2.84 -19.93
C ALA A 77 12.36 4.07 -19.10
N PRO A 78 13.34 4.91 -19.51
CA PRO A 78 13.69 6.11 -18.76
C PRO A 78 12.56 7.12 -18.61
N LYS A 79 11.56 7.09 -19.51
CA LYS A 79 10.44 8.02 -19.57
C LYS A 79 9.09 7.36 -19.25
N ILE A 80 9.11 6.15 -18.68
CA ILE A 80 7.87 5.42 -18.36
C ILE A 80 6.99 6.15 -17.33
N HIS A 81 7.58 6.94 -16.43
CA HIS A 81 6.83 7.73 -15.47
C HIS A 81 6.02 8.86 -16.15
N GLU A 82 6.59 9.54 -17.16
CA GLU A 82 5.88 10.54 -17.98
C GLU A 82 4.77 9.88 -18.79
N TYR A 83 5.01 8.67 -19.29
CA TYR A 83 4.01 7.86 -19.97
C TYR A 83 2.80 7.55 -19.07
N CYS A 84 3.03 7.01 -17.86
CA CYS A 84 1.96 6.69 -16.91
C CYS A 84 1.18 7.94 -16.46
N ASP A 85 1.90 9.04 -16.23
CA ASP A 85 1.29 10.33 -15.87
C ASP A 85 0.38 10.86 -16.98
N ARG A 86 0.81 10.80 -18.24
CA ARG A 86 -0.05 11.09 -19.41
C ARG A 86 -1.28 10.17 -19.46
N ARG A 87 -1.11 8.87 -19.23
CA ARG A 87 -2.23 7.91 -19.24
C ARG A 87 -3.26 8.17 -18.14
N HIS A 88 -2.84 8.54 -16.94
CA HIS A 88 -3.77 8.92 -15.89
C HIS A 88 -4.56 10.20 -16.23
N ARG A 89 -3.96 11.15 -16.96
CA ARG A 89 -4.71 12.31 -17.48
C ARG A 89 -5.75 11.93 -18.54
N GLU A 90 -5.47 10.92 -19.36
CA GLU A 90 -6.35 10.47 -20.45
C GLU A 90 -7.49 9.55 -19.97
N LEU A 91 -7.18 8.61 -19.09
CA LEU A 91 -8.06 7.50 -18.71
C LEU A 91 -8.63 7.63 -17.29
N GLY A 92 -8.09 8.57 -16.51
CA GLY A 92 -8.52 8.85 -15.15
C GLY A 92 -7.70 8.14 -14.06
N PRO A 93 -8.23 8.13 -12.82
CA PRO A 93 -7.47 7.67 -11.64
C PRO A 93 -7.21 6.16 -11.59
N ILE A 94 -7.91 5.38 -12.43
CA ILE A 94 -7.74 3.93 -12.55
C ILE A 94 -7.92 3.50 -14.00
N TYR A 95 -6.96 2.73 -14.51
CA TYR A 95 -7.04 2.12 -15.83
C TYR A 95 -6.29 0.80 -15.86
N ARG A 96 -6.55 -0.04 -16.85
CA ARG A 96 -5.81 -1.28 -17.09
C ARG A 96 -5.02 -1.18 -18.39
N GLU A 97 -3.85 -1.79 -18.43
CA GLU A 97 -2.99 -1.76 -19.61
C GLU A 97 -2.01 -2.93 -19.60
N THR A 98 -1.72 -3.46 -20.78
CA THR A 98 -0.66 -4.44 -21.00
C THR A 98 0.61 -3.75 -21.50
N LEU A 99 1.61 -3.64 -20.63
CA LEU A 99 2.91 -3.04 -20.90
C LEU A 99 3.95 -4.14 -21.13
N GLY A 100 4.29 -4.41 -22.39
CA GLY A 100 5.14 -5.55 -22.74
C GLY A 100 4.48 -6.88 -22.37
N SER A 101 5.10 -7.64 -21.46
CA SER A 101 4.56 -8.91 -20.94
C SER A 101 3.70 -8.76 -19.68
N VAL A 102 3.58 -7.53 -19.16
CA VAL A 102 2.87 -7.26 -17.90
C VAL A 102 1.47 -6.76 -18.19
N ASP A 103 0.44 -7.45 -17.69
CA ASP A 103 -0.92 -6.92 -17.61
C ASP A 103 -1.17 -6.36 -16.20
N ALA A 104 -1.48 -5.07 -16.10
CA ALA A 104 -1.58 -4.37 -14.83
C ALA A 104 -2.74 -3.38 -14.76
N VAL A 105 -3.20 -3.11 -13.53
CA VAL A 105 -4.09 -2.00 -13.21
C VAL A 105 -3.27 -0.88 -12.58
N PHE A 106 -3.29 0.28 -13.20
CA PHE A 106 -2.62 1.48 -12.75
C PHE A 106 -3.57 2.32 -11.91
N VAL A 107 -3.09 2.80 -10.76
CA VAL A 107 -3.90 3.52 -9.77
C VAL A 107 -3.18 4.80 -9.34
N ALA A 108 -3.88 5.93 -9.40
CA ALA A 108 -3.39 7.24 -9.00
C ALA A 108 -4.35 7.99 -8.04
N ASP A 109 -5.17 7.24 -7.29
CA ASP A 109 -6.07 7.79 -6.27
C ASP A 109 -5.74 7.24 -4.88
N SER A 110 -5.68 8.13 -3.89
CA SER A 110 -5.30 7.78 -2.51
C SER A 110 -6.27 6.80 -1.84
N ALA A 111 -7.58 6.93 -2.08
CA ALA A 111 -8.56 6.03 -1.50
C ALA A 111 -8.52 4.64 -2.16
N LEU A 112 -8.25 4.57 -3.46
CA LEU A 112 -8.00 3.30 -4.16
C LEU A 112 -6.72 2.63 -3.66
N ILE A 113 -5.63 3.38 -3.50
CA ILE A 113 -4.36 2.88 -2.96
C ILE A 113 -4.57 2.33 -1.54
N GLN A 114 -5.29 3.05 -0.68
CA GLN A 114 -5.62 2.58 0.66
C GLN A 114 -6.43 1.28 0.63
N LYS A 115 -7.37 1.13 -0.31
CA LYS A 115 -8.12 -0.13 -0.49
C LYS A 115 -7.20 -1.28 -0.88
N VAL A 116 -6.21 -1.07 -1.74
CA VAL A 116 -5.22 -2.11 -2.10
C VAL A 116 -4.48 -2.56 -0.85
N TYR A 117 -3.88 -1.64 -0.09
CA TYR A 117 -3.13 -1.97 1.12
C TYR A 117 -4.01 -2.60 2.22
N THR A 118 -5.25 -2.14 2.39
CA THR A 118 -6.15 -2.72 3.42
C THR A 118 -6.56 -4.16 3.09
N ASN A 119 -6.52 -4.55 1.81
CA ASN A 119 -6.88 -5.89 1.35
C ASN A 119 -5.65 -6.74 0.98
N GLU A 120 -4.44 -6.30 1.29
CA GLU A 120 -3.24 -7.08 1.03
C GLU A 120 -3.11 -8.27 1.99
N GLY A 121 -2.50 -9.36 1.53
CA GLY A 121 -2.27 -10.54 2.35
C GLY A 121 -1.16 -10.33 3.38
N LYS A 122 -1.03 -11.27 4.33
CA LYS A 122 0.06 -11.28 5.32
C LYS A 122 1.46 -11.21 4.69
N PHE A 123 1.60 -11.75 3.49
CA PHE A 123 2.83 -11.73 2.70
C PHE A 123 2.49 -11.08 1.34
N PRO A 124 2.71 -9.76 1.19
CA PRO A 124 2.53 -9.07 -0.08
C PRO A 124 3.41 -9.67 -1.17
N MET A 125 2.87 -9.76 -2.38
CA MET A 125 3.59 -10.28 -3.55
C MET A 125 3.88 -9.12 -4.50
N HIS A 126 5.14 -8.99 -4.91
CA HIS A 126 5.56 -8.00 -5.89
C HIS A 126 5.97 -8.64 -7.20
N MET A 127 5.93 -7.86 -8.29
CA MET A 127 6.53 -8.29 -9.54
C MET A 127 8.05 -8.38 -9.37
N VAL A 128 8.60 -9.58 -9.63
CA VAL A 128 10.05 -9.81 -9.65
C VAL A 128 10.53 -9.73 -11.09
N PRO A 129 11.53 -8.91 -11.43
CA PRO A 129 12.12 -8.92 -12.76
C PRO A 129 12.77 -10.29 -13.06
N ASP A 130 12.39 -10.93 -14.17
CA ASP A 130 12.88 -12.26 -14.56
C ASP A 130 14.40 -12.34 -14.64
N ALA A 131 15.05 -11.27 -15.09
CA ALA A 131 16.51 -11.19 -15.17
C ALA A 131 17.20 -11.51 -13.84
N TRP A 132 16.56 -11.17 -12.71
CA TRP A 132 17.12 -11.42 -11.38
C TRP A 132 16.92 -12.87 -10.95
N LEU A 133 15.76 -13.46 -11.29
CA LEU A 133 15.50 -14.89 -11.06
C LEU A 133 16.50 -15.74 -11.83
N ILE A 134 16.69 -15.44 -13.12
CA ILE A 134 17.65 -16.12 -14.00
C ILE A 134 19.08 -15.99 -13.46
N TYR A 135 19.48 -14.78 -13.03
CA TYR A 135 20.80 -14.58 -12.46
C TYR A 135 21.05 -15.43 -11.21
N ASN A 136 20.07 -15.46 -10.29
CA ASN A 136 20.16 -16.24 -9.06
C ASN A 136 20.27 -17.74 -9.35
N GLU A 137 19.49 -18.24 -10.30
CA GLU A 137 19.54 -19.64 -10.75
C GLU A 137 20.92 -19.98 -11.34
N VAL A 138 21.42 -19.17 -12.29
CA VAL A 138 22.72 -19.38 -12.94
C VAL A 138 23.89 -19.33 -11.96
N LYS A 139 23.77 -18.55 -10.88
CA LYS A 139 24.84 -18.38 -9.87
C LYS A 139 24.64 -19.23 -8.62
N GLY A 140 23.54 -19.95 -8.49
CA GLY A 140 23.22 -20.71 -7.28
C GLY A 140 23.03 -19.83 -6.04
N ILE A 141 22.54 -18.60 -6.21
CA ILE A 141 22.34 -17.62 -5.14
C ILE A 141 20.90 -17.69 -4.63
N GLN A 142 20.72 -17.72 -3.32
CA GLN A 142 19.40 -17.63 -2.71
C GLN A 142 18.86 -16.19 -2.74
N ARG A 143 17.56 -16.05 -3.00
CA ARG A 143 16.89 -14.74 -3.10
C ARG A 143 16.78 -14.07 -1.73
N GLY A 144 17.08 -12.77 -1.67
CA GLY A 144 16.83 -11.92 -0.50
C GLY A 144 15.40 -11.35 -0.46
N LEU A 145 15.15 -10.41 0.46
CA LEU A 145 13.84 -9.79 0.70
C LEU A 145 13.36 -8.79 -0.38
N PHE A 146 14.20 -8.46 -1.36
CA PHE A 146 13.83 -7.45 -2.35
C PHE A 146 12.82 -8.03 -3.36
N PHE A 147 11.71 -7.32 -3.59
CA PHE A 147 10.51 -7.77 -4.32
C PHE A 147 9.93 -9.08 -3.76
N MET A 148 9.61 -9.13 -2.46
CA MET A 148 8.98 -10.30 -1.82
C MET A 148 7.81 -10.87 -2.61
#